data_AF-A0A662E3Q1-F1
#
_entry.id   AF-A0A662E3Q1-F1
#
_cell.length_a   1.000
_cell.length_b   1.000
_cell.length_c   1.000
_cell.angle_alpha   90.00
_cell.angle_beta   90.00
_cell.angle_gamma   90.00
#
_symmetry.space_group_name_H-M   'P 1'
#
loop_
_entity.id
_entity.type
_entity.pdbx_description
1 polymer ?
#
loop_
_entity_poly.entity_id
_entity_poly.type
_entity_poly.pdbx_seq_one_letter_code
_entity_poly.pdbx_strand_id
1 'polypeptide(L)'
;KRLRPGKAHRAAVLADLPEEQRSIAELALQGMPAVRSRVKEENVKLAEAGKPEMPEASVTKMAEDLLPKLRVAEWLDRADAALAQMETLDLRDVRSVVAASDDPMVARDESTRAVSAQLKEALVTKQAEELKLWLGDIDAALGVGRVIRALRMSSQPPKAGVMFPPDLARRLGEAATASLQPDDSADRWIAVLEAAAFSPVRTLLVPAAGPRTVTDDLKKTVVRLGPPLPQIAALLGIEVPEGTPKPKPLRPQGRKDGKGRSKKSGGQRSGGQRSSGQKPPAS
;
A
#
# COMPACT_ATOMS: atom_id res chain seq x y z
N LYS A 1 4.57 9.17 7.10
CA LYS A 1 4.51 8.37 8.36
C LYS A 1 3.23 7.52 8.34
N ARG A 2 3.20 6.34 8.97
CA ARG A 2 1.95 5.53 9.11
C ARG A 2 1.13 5.98 10.31
N LEU A 3 -0.20 5.90 10.21
CA LEU A 3 -1.10 6.20 11.33
C LEU A 3 -0.86 5.23 12.50
N ARG A 4 -0.78 5.79 13.71
CA ARG A 4 -0.80 5.04 14.97
C ARG A 4 -1.96 5.59 15.82
N PRO A 5 -3.09 4.88 15.88
CA PRO A 5 -4.26 5.34 16.63
C PRO A 5 -3.98 5.41 18.12
N GLY A 6 -4.67 6.33 18.79
CA GLY A 6 -4.73 6.38 20.26
C GLY A 6 -5.60 5.26 20.85
N LYS A 7 -5.85 5.38 22.15
CA LYS A 7 -6.80 4.52 22.88
C LYS A 7 -7.63 5.29 23.91
N ALA A 8 -7.64 6.61 23.83
CA ALA A 8 -8.22 7.48 24.86
C ALA A 8 -9.74 7.31 24.90
N HIS A 9 -10.39 7.40 23.74
CA HIS A 9 -11.85 7.28 23.63
C HIS A 9 -12.30 5.86 23.95
N ARG A 10 -11.62 4.84 23.42
CA ARG A 10 -11.96 3.45 23.73
C ARG A 10 -11.78 3.14 25.22
N ALA A 11 -10.69 3.60 25.84
CA ALA A 11 -10.47 3.41 27.26
C ALA A 11 -11.55 4.09 28.11
N ALA A 12 -11.98 5.30 27.73
CA ALA A 12 -13.08 5.98 28.41
C ALA A 12 -14.40 5.17 28.32
N VAL A 13 -14.76 4.69 27.12
CA VAL A 13 -15.96 3.86 26.94
C VAL A 13 -15.88 2.57 27.78
N LEU A 14 -14.72 1.91 27.82
CA LEU A 14 -14.53 0.68 28.60
C LEU A 14 -14.53 0.93 30.12
N ALA A 15 -14.07 2.10 30.57
CA ALA A 15 -14.07 2.48 31.98
C ALA A 15 -15.49 2.69 32.51
N ASP A 16 -16.39 3.26 31.69
CA ASP A 16 -17.80 3.50 32.04
C ASP A 16 -18.64 2.22 32.12
N LEU A 17 -18.16 1.10 31.55
CA LEU A 17 -18.88 -0.17 31.53
C LEU A 17 -18.69 -0.96 32.84
N PRO A 18 -19.74 -1.67 33.31
CA PRO A 18 -19.59 -2.69 34.34
C PRO A 18 -18.53 -3.73 33.94
N GLU A 19 -17.85 -4.32 34.93
CA GLU A 19 -16.72 -5.22 34.71
C GLU A 19 -17.08 -6.43 33.83
N GLU A 20 -18.29 -6.98 34.02
CA GLU A 20 -18.82 -8.09 33.22
C GLU A 20 -19.03 -7.69 31.74
N GLN A 21 -19.45 -6.45 31.49
CA GLN A 21 -19.68 -5.94 30.13
C GLN A 21 -18.38 -5.52 29.45
N ARG A 22 -17.35 -5.15 30.22
CA ARG A 22 -16.05 -4.71 29.71
C ARG A 22 -15.34 -5.82 28.94
N SER A 23 -15.32 -7.04 29.47
CA SER A 23 -14.69 -8.20 28.80
C SER A 23 -15.38 -8.52 27.47
N ILE A 24 -16.71 -8.45 27.44
CA ILE A 24 -17.53 -8.64 26.23
C ILE A 24 -17.26 -7.51 25.22
N ALA A 25 -17.15 -6.26 25.67
CA ALA A 25 -16.85 -5.11 24.82
C ALA A 25 -15.46 -5.22 24.17
N GLU A 26 -14.44 -5.65 24.93
CA GLU A 26 -13.09 -5.89 24.40
C GLU A 26 -13.07 -7.00 23.33
N LEU A 27 -13.86 -8.06 23.52
CA LEU A 27 -14.05 -9.11 22.51
C LEU A 27 -14.81 -8.60 21.29
N ALA A 28 -15.83 -7.76 21.49
CA ALA A 28 -16.62 -7.16 20.41
C ALA A 28 -15.76 -6.28 19.49
N LEU A 29 -14.74 -5.60 20.04
CA LEU A 29 -13.75 -4.85 19.24
C LEU A 29 -12.95 -5.77 18.29
N GLN A 30 -12.66 -7.00 18.71
CA GLN A 30 -11.99 -8.02 17.88
C GLN A 30 -12.93 -8.65 16.83
N GLY A 31 -14.24 -8.55 17.06
CA GLY A 31 -15.31 -8.91 16.12
C GLY A 31 -16.31 -9.92 16.70
N MET A 32 -17.54 -9.92 16.17
CA MET A 32 -18.61 -10.83 16.62
C MET A 32 -18.26 -12.32 16.55
N PRO A 33 -17.46 -12.82 15.59
CA PRO A 33 -16.98 -14.20 15.65
C PRO A 33 -16.15 -14.50 16.90
N ALA A 34 -15.33 -13.56 17.38
CA ALA A 34 -14.53 -13.73 18.58
C ALA A 34 -15.41 -13.82 19.84
N VAL A 35 -16.45 -12.99 19.92
CA VAL A 35 -17.46 -13.06 21.00
C VAL A 35 -18.13 -14.44 21.00
N ARG A 36 -18.64 -14.90 19.85
CA ARG A 36 -19.32 -16.21 19.75
C ARG A 36 -18.40 -17.38 20.09
N SER A 37 -17.17 -17.37 19.61
CA SER A 37 -16.21 -18.44 19.93
C SER A 37 -15.87 -18.47 21.42
N ARG A 38 -15.63 -17.31 22.03
CA ARG A 38 -15.27 -17.23 23.45
C ARG A 38 -16.40 -17.72 24.34
N VAL A 39 -17.64 -17.32 24.05
CA VAL A 39 -18.82 -17.76 24.79
C VAL A 39 -18.99 -19.28 24.72
N LYS A 40 -18.84 -19.87 23.53
CA LYS A 40 -18.91 -21.34 23.37
C LYS A 40 -17.83 -22.06 24.17
N GLU A 41 -16.59 -21.58 24.11
CA GLU A 41 -15.48 -22.15 24.88
C GLU A 41 -15.71 -22.07 26.39
N GLU A 42 -16.35 -21.00 26.88
CA GLU A 42 -16.69 -20.86 28.30
C GLU A 42 -17.84 -21.77 28.71
N ASN A 43 -18.86 -21.91 27.88
CA ASN A 43 -19.97 -22.84 28.14
C ASN A 43 -19.50 -24.29 28.21
N VAL A 44 -18.59 -24.71 27.32
CA VAL A 44 -17.97 -26.06 27.41
C VAL A 44 -17.29 -26.26 28.77
N LYS A 45 -16.51 -25.28 29.24
CA LYS A 45 -15.83 -25.35 30.54
C LYS A 45 -16.80 -25.34 31.72
N LEU A 46 -17.89 -24.57 31.63
CA LEU A 46 -18.92 -24.51 32.67
C LEU A 46 -19.67 -25.84 32.76
N ALA A 47 -20.02 -26.44 31.61
CA ALA A 47 -20.63 -27.76 31.54
C ALA A 47 -19.71 -28.84 32.12
N GLU A 48 -18.41 -28.84 31.78
CA GLU A 48 -17.40 -29.73 32.37
C GLU A 48 -17.27 -29.55 33.89
N ALA A 49 -17.44 -28.33 34.40
CA ALA A 49 -17.39 -28.00 35.81
C ALA A 49 -18.73 -28.19 36.56
N GLY A 50 -19.78 -28.68 35.88
CA GLY A 50 -21.12 -28.85 36.46
C GLY A 50 -21.80 -27.53 36.87
N LYS A 51 -21.36 -26.40 36.31
CA LYS A 51 -21.91 -25.07 36.55
C LYS A 51 -22.94 -24.71 35.46
N PRO A 52 -23.92 -23.85 35.76
CA PRO A 52 -24.87 -23.37 34.76
C PRO A 52 -24.14 -22.63 33.63
N GLU A 53 -24.57 -22.88 32.39
CA GLU A 53 -24.04 -22.24 31.18
C GLU A 53 -24.46 -20.77 31.11
N MET A 54 -23.64 -19.97 30.40
CA MET A 54 -23.97 -18.59 30.10
C MET A 54 -25.01 -18.51 28.96
N PRO A 55 -25.96 -17.57 29.04
CA PRO A 55 -26.95 -17.36 27.99
C PRO A 55 -26.32 -16.73 26.73
N GLU A 56 -25.96 -17.56 25.75
CA GLU A 56 -25.21 -17.13 24.55
C GLU A 56 -25.89 -15.99 23.78
N ALA A 57 -27.21 -16.08 23.63
CA ALA A 57 -28.00 -15.08 22.91
C ALA A 57 -27.95 -13.71 23.61
N SER A 58 -27.99 -13.69 24.94
CA SER A 58 -27.93 -12.45 25.73
C SER A 58 -26.56 -11.80 25.65
N VAL A 59 -25.48 -12.60 25.72
CA VAL A 59 -24.10 -12.09 25.60
C VAL A 59 -23.84 -11.55 24.18
N THR A 60 -24.31 -12.26 23.16
CA THR A 60 -24.16 -11.84 21.76
C THR A 60 -24.92 -10.53 21.51
N LYS A 61 -26.16 -10.43 21.99
CA LYS A 61 -26.97 -9.21 21.87
C LYS A 61 -26.33 -8.03 22.60
N MET A 62 -25.81 -8.25 23.80
CA MET A 62 -25.09 -7.21 24.55
C MET A 62 -23.87 -6.69 23.78
N ALA A 63 -23.09 -7.58 23.15
CA ALA A 63 -21.99 -7.17 22.29
C ALA A 63 -22.46 -6.33 21.10
N GLU A 64 -23.55 -6.72 20.45
CA GLU A 64 -24.16 -5.98 19.34
C GLU A 64 -24.63 -4.59 19.76
N ASP A 65 -25.23 -4.46 20.94
CA ASP A 65 -25.70 -3.19 21.50
C ASP A 65 -24.55 -2.24 21.84
N LEU A 66 -23.38 -2.78 22.25
CA LEU A 66 -22.20 -1.99 22.58
C LEU A 66 -21.37 -1.56 21.36
N LEU A 67 -21.49 -2.28 20.24
CA LEU A 67 -20.67 -2.05 19.03
C LEU A 67 -20.75 -0.61 18.50
N PRO A 68 -21.93 0.03 18.34
CA PRO A 68 -22.00 1.40 17.83
C PRO A 68 -21.12 2.37 18.62
N LYS A 69 -21.23 2.37 19.96
CA LYS A 69 -20.44 3.26 20.84
C LYS A 69 -18.94 2.95 20.75
N LEU A 70 -18.57 1.67 20.69
CA LEU A 70 -17.18 1.25 20.55
C LEU A 70 -16.56 1.64 19.21
N ARG A 71 -17.33 1.57 18.11
CA ARG A 71 -16.86 1.95 16.76
C ARG A 71 -16.69 3.46 16.61
N VAL A 72 -17.60 4.25 17.19
CA VAL A 72 -17.43 5.70 17.30
C VAL A 72 -16.14 6.04 18.04
N ALA A 73 -15.91 5.42 19.20
CA ALA A 73 -14.70 5.64 20.00
C ALA A 73 -13.41 5.23 19.26
N GLU A 74 -13.41 4.08 18.57
CA GLU A 74 -12.27 3.65 17.76
C GLU A 74 -11.98 4.63 16.62
N TRP A 75 -13.01 5.15 15.96
CA TRP A 75 -12.83 6.15 14.91
C TRP A 75 -12.30 7.47 15.48
N LEU A 76 -12.81 7.95 16.61
CA LEU A 76 -12.30 9.16 17.27
C LEU A 76 -10.82 9.03 17.66
N ASP A 77 -10.41 7.88 18.20
CA ASP A 77 -8.99 7.58 18.49
C ASP A 77 -8.09 7.66 17.25
N ARG A 78 -8.64 7.31 16.07
CA ARG A 78 -7.93 7.42 14.78
C ARG A 78 -7.96 8.85 14.24
N ALA A 79 -9.08 9.55 14.40
CA ALA A 79 -9.27 10.92 13.96
C ALA A 79 -8.34 11.89 14.68
N ASP A 80 -8.29 11.81 16.02
CA ASP A 80 -7.41 12.64 16.83
C ASP A 80 -5.94 12.39 16.49
N ALA A 81 -5.56 11.12 16.36
CA ALA A 81 -4.21 10.75 15.96
C ALA A 81 -3.86 11.25 14.55
N ALA A 82 -4.83 11.30 13.63
CA ALA A 82 -4.63 11.83 12.29
C ALA A 82 -4.48 13.35 12.29
N LEU A 83 -5.34 14.07 13.01
CA LEU A 83 -5.24 15.53 13.18
C LEU A 83 -3.91 15.94 13.82
N ALA A 84 -3.51 15.27 14.89
CA ALA A 84 -2.25 15.54 15.59
C ALA A 84 -1.00 15.26 14.73
N GLN A 85 -1.13 14.47 13.66
CA GLN A 85 -0.01 14.06 12.81
C GLN A 85 -0.16 14.54 11.36
N MET A 86 -1.09 15.46 11.09
CA MET A 86 -1.57 15.79 9.73
C MET A 86 -0.44 16.14 8.75
N GLU A 87 0.56 16.89 9.22
CA GLU A 87 1.70 17.32 8.41
C GLU A 87 2.53 16.13 7.89
N THR A 88 2.83 15.16 8.75
CA THR A 88 3.76 14.06 8.45
C THR A 88 3.07 12.73 8.09
N LEU A 89 1.76 12.65 8.28
CA LEU A 89 0.95 11.48 8.00
C LEU A 89 0.85 11.25 6.48
N ASP A 90 0.89 9.98 6.08
CA ASP A 90 0.71 9.58 4.68
C ASP A 90 -0.72 9.90 4.21
N LEU A 91 -0.86 10.50 3.03
CA LEU A 91 -2.15 10.85 2.42
C LEU A 91 -3.11 9.66 2.31
N ARG A 92 -2.59 8.44 2.13
CA ARG A 92 -3.39 7.21 2.13
C ARG A 92 -4.09 6.99 3.47
N ASP A 93 -3.39 7.23 4.57
CA ASP A 93 -3.93 7.00 5.90
C ASP A 93 -4.97 8.08 6.26
N VAL A 94 -4.72 9.34 5.88
CA VAL A 94 -5.72 10.43 6.02
C VAL A 94 -7.01 10.07 5.25
N ARG A 95 -6.89 9.62 4.00
CA ARG A 95 -8.04 9.15 3.20
C ARG A 95 -8.78 8.00 3.86
N SER A 96 -8.06 7.05 4.47
CA SER A 96 -8.68 5.93 5.18
C SER A 96 -9.50 6.38 6.40
N VAL A 97 -9.02 7.38 7.15
CA VAL A 97 -9.74 7.89 8.32
C VAL A 97 -10.98 8.69 7.90
N VAL A 98 -10.86 9.51 6.86
CA VAL A 98 -12.00 10.24 6.29
C VAL A 98 -13.05 9.29 5.75
N ALA A 99 -12.66 8.25 4.98
CA ALA A 99 -13.60 7.26 4.47
C ALA A 99 -14.31 6.50 5.60
N ALA A 100 -13.60 6.19 6.70
CA ALA A 100 -14.19 5.54 7.87
C ALA A 100 -15.19 6.45 8.61
N SER A 101 -15.16 7.78 8.38
CA SER A 101 -16.15 8.69 8.97
C SER A 101 -17.53 8.57 8.33
N ASP A 102 -17.62 8.00 7.13
CA ASP A 102 -18.87 7.78 6.42
C ASP A 102 -19.51 6.41 6.77
N ASP A 103 -18.91 5.64 7.69
CA ASP A 103 -19.52 4.44 8.25
C ASP A 103 -20.84 4.80 8.96
N PRO A 104 -21.96 4.06 8.74
CA PRO A 104 -23.25 4.41 9.32
C PRO A 104 -23.26 4.54 10.85
N MET A 105 -22.44 3.79 11.57
CA MET A 105 -22.35 3.89 13.04
C MET A 105 -21.65 5.17 13.47
N VAL A 106 -20.66 5.63 12.70
CA VAL A 106 -19.88 6.85 12.98
C VAL A 106 -20.63 8.09 12.53
N ALA A 107 -21.18 8.07 11.31
CA ALA A 107 -21.80 9.23 10.66
C ALA A 107 -23.12 9.67 11.32
N ARG A 108 -23.82 8.75 11.98
CA ARG A 108 -25.07 9.06 12.70
C ARG A 108 -24.84 9.73 14.05
N ASP A 109 -23.66 9.57 14.63
CA ASP A 109 -23.31 10.16 15.91
C ASP A 109 -23.01 11.66 15.75
N GLU A 110 -23.64 12.51 16.57
CA GLU A 110 -23.44 13.97 16.48
C GLU A 110 -22.03 14.38 16.89
N SER A 111 -21.41 13.66 17.84
CA SER A 111 -20.09 14.00 18.39
C SER A 111 -18.96 13.89 17.35
N THR A 112 -19.19 13.14 16.26
CA THR A 112 -18.20 12.89 15.22
C THR A 112 -18.24 13.93 14.09
N ARG A 113 -19.34 14.69 13.95
CA ARG A 113 -19.57 15.55 12.78
C ARG A 113 -18.54 16.67 12.65
N ALA A 114 -18.23 17.36 13.74
CA ALA A 114 -17.25 18.44 13.75
C ALA A 114 -15.85 17.92 13.36
N VAL A 115 -15.43 16.81 13.94
CA VAL A 115 -14.14 16.17 13.66
C VAL A 115 -14.09 15.64 12.22
N SER A 116 -15.18 15.07 11.71
CA SER A 116 -15.29 14.61 10.31
C SER A 116 -15.17 15.77 9.33
N ALA A 117 -15.86 16.89 9.59
CA ALA A 117 -15.76 18.09 8.76
C ALA A 117 -14.32 18.63 8.72
N GLN A 118 -13.68 18.76 9.89
CA GLN A 118 -12.28 19.20 10.00
C GLN A 118 -11.33 18.26 9.24
N LEU A 119 -11.51 16.95 9.34
CA LEU A 119 -10.70 15.97 8.62
C LEU A 119 -10.91 16.05 7.10
N LYS A 120 -12.14 16.30 6.63
CA LYS A 120 -12.46 16.47 5.21
C LYS A 120 -11.78 17.72 4.64
N GLU A 121 -11.80 18.83 5.37
CA GLU A 121 -11.09 20.06 5.00
C GLU A 121 -9.56 19.87 4.99
N ALA A 122 -9.01 19.28 6.05
CA ALA A 122 -7.58 18.99 6.13
C ALA A 122 -7.11 18.05 5.00
N LEU A 123 -7.94 17.07 4.63
CA LEU A 123 -7.67 16.19 3.50
C LEU A 123 -7.61 16.95 2.17
N VAL A 124 -8.50 17.92 1.93
CA VAL A 124 -8.47 18.74 0.70
C VAL A 124 -7.19 19.56 0.64
N THR A 125 -6.84 20.24 1.73
CA THR A 125 -5.61 21.04 1.84
C THR A 125 -4.37 20.19 1.56
N LYS A 126 -4.24 19.05 2.27
CA LYS A 126 -3.11 18.14 2.09
C LYS A 126 -3.05 17.56 0.66
N GLN A 127 -4.19 17.26 0.04
CA GLN A 127 -4.22 16.80 -1.36
C GLN A 127 -3.66 17.86 -2.32
N ALA A 128 -4.00 19.13 -2.11
CA ALA A 128 -3.49 20.23 -2.94
C ALA A 128 -1.98 20.43 -2.74
N GLU A 129 -1.49 20.35 -1.51
CA GLU A 129 -0.06 20.42 -1.19
C GLU A 129 0.74 19.28 -1.81
N GLU A 130 0.28 18.04 -1.65
CA GLU A 130 0.92 16.85 -2.23
C GLU A 130 0.94 16.91 -3.76
N LEU A 131 -0.14 17.43 -4.38
CA LEU A 131 -0.17 17.68 -5.82
C LEU A 131 0.87 18.72 -6.24
N LYS A 132 0.95 19.84 -5.52
CA LYS A 132 1.92 20.91 -5.78
C LYS A 132 3.36 20.42 -5.63
N LEU A 133 3.66 19.67 -4.57
CA LEU A 133 4.97 19.08 -4.32
C LEU A 133 5.34 18.08 -5.41
N TRP A 134 4.41 17.19 -5.79
CA TRP A 134 4.65 16.22 -6.85
C TRP A 134 4.98 16.87 -8.19
N LEU A 135 4.23 17.91 -8.59
CA LEU A 135 4.52 18.67 -9.81
C LEU A 135 5.85 19.41 -9.71
N GLY A 136 6.12 20.04 -8.56
CA GLY A 136 7.38 20.73 -8.28
C GLY A 136 8.60 19.80 -8.36
N ASP A 137 8.50 18.59 -7.82
CA ASP A 137 9.58 17.61 -7.89
C ASP A 137 9.85 17.11 -9.32
N ILE A 138 8.80 16.98 -10.14
CA ILE A 138 8.94 16.62 -11.57
C ILE A 138 9.64 17.76 -12.31
N ASP A 139 9.20 19.00 -12.10
CA ASP A 139 9.79 20.19 -12.72
C ASP A 139 11.26 20.36 -12.29
N ALA A 140 11.56 20.19 -11.00
CA ALA A 140 12.92 20.23 -10.48
C ALA A 140 13.81 19.12 -11.06
N ALA A 141 13.30 17.88 -11.14
CA ALA A 141 14.02 16.77 -11.77
C ALA A 141 14.31 17.05 -13.25
N LEU A 142 13.34 17.64 -13.96
CA LEU A 142 13.50 18.05 -15.35
C LEU A 142 14.53 19.18 -15.50
N GLY A 143 14.51 20.19 -14.62
CA GLY A 143 15.43 21.32 -14.63
C GLY A 143 16.90 20.95 -14.44
N VAL A 144 17.17 19.85 -13.72
CA VAL A 144 18.54 19.30 -13.57
C VAL A 144 18.86 18.16 -14.54
N GLY A 145 18.05 17.96 -15.58
CA GLY A 145 18.29 16.97 -16.65
C GLY A 145 18.02 15.51 -16.26
N ARG A 146 17.35 15.23 -15.13
CA ARG A 146 17.02 13.85 -14.69
C ARG A 146 15.72 13.35 -15.33
N VAL A 147 15.73 13.21 -16.66
CA VAL A 147 14.55 12.88 -17.49
C VAL A 147 13.88 11.56 -17.08
N ILE A 148 14.64 10.47 -16.91
CA ILE A 148 14.09 9.16 -16.48
C ILE A 148 13.38 9.27 -15.12
N ARG A 149 13.92 10.07 -14.19
CA ARG A 149 13.29 10.30 -12.89
C ARG A 149 11.98 11.06 -13.04
N ALA A 150 11.98 12.15 -13.81
CA ALA A 150 10.78 12.94 -14.08
C ALA A 150 9.66 12.08 -14.72
N LEU A 151 10.00 11.25 -15.72
CA LEU A 151 9.07 10.30 -16.34
C LEU A 151 8.48 9.31 -15.32
N ARG A 152 9.32 8.70 -14.48
CA ARG A 152 8.86 7.77 -13.43
C ARG A 152 7.98 8.43 -12.37
N MET A 153 8.23 9.69 -12.05
CA MET A 153 7.41 10.45 -11.11
C MET A 153 6.06 10.83 -11.74
N SER A 154 6.06 11.23 -13.02
CA SER A 154 4.84 11.59 -13.76
C SER A 154 3.82 10.46 -13.89
N SER A 155 4.25 9.19 -13.79
CA SER A 155 3.35 8.02 -13.82
C SER A 155 2.72 7.69 -12.46
N GLN A 156 3.06 8.44 -11.41
CA GLN A 156 2.63 8.18 -10.02
C GLN A 156 1.96 9.42 -9.42
N PRO A 157 0.79 9.84 -9.94
CA PRO A 157 0.09 10.98 -9.38
C PRO A 157 -0.43 10.66 -7.97
N PRO A 158 -0.51 11.66 -7.06
CA PRO A 158 -1.02 11.47 -5.70
C PRO A 158 -2.51 11.06 -5.67
N LYS A 159 -3.25 11.27 -6.76
CA LYS A 159 -4.64 10.85 -6.96
C LYS A 159 -4.86 10.40 -8.40
N ALA A 160 -5.64 9.34 -8.58
CA ALA A 160 -6.04 8.89 -9.92
C ALA A 160 -6.90 9.95 -10.62
N GLY A 161 -6.71 10.12 -11.93
CA GLY A 161 -7.45 11.10 -12.73
C GLY A 161 -6.96 12.55 -12.60
N VAL A 162 -5.87 12.81 -11.89
CA VAL A 162 -5.23 14.13 -11.89
C VAL A 162 -4.75 14.45 -13.30
N MET A 163 -5.13 15.63 -13.78
CA MET A 163 -4.70 16.16 -15.07
C MET A 163 -3.21 16.54 -14.98
N PHE A 164 -2.42 16.09 -15.96
CA PHE A 164 -1.02 16.48 -16.06
C PHE A 164 -0.92 17.83 -16.79
N PRO A 165 -0.27 18.87 -16.22
CA PRO A 165 -0.24 20.20 -16.82
C PRO A 165 0.34 20.19 -18.25
N PRO A 166 -0.33 20.78 -19.26
CA PRO A 166 0.12 20.71 -20.66
C PRO A 166 1.52 21.26 -20.89
N ASP A 167 1.90 22.36 -20.25
CA ASP A 167 3.24 22.94 -20.40
C ASP A 167 4.35 22.05 -19.83
N LEU A 168 4.09 21.38 -18.71
CA LEU A 168 5.02 20.41 -18.15
C LEU A 168 5.05 19.12 -19.00
N ALA A 169 3.90 18.72 -19.56
CA ALA A 169 3.80 17.61 -20.50
C ALA A 169 4.67 17.83 -21.74
N ARG A 170 4.56 19.01 -22.36
CA ARG A 170 5.35 19.41 -23.53
C ARG A 170 6.85 19.39 -23.20
N ARG A 171 7.27 20.08 -22.15
CA ARG A 171 8.70 20.14 -21.74
C ARG A 171 9.27 18.75 -21.41
N LEU A 172 8.50 17.91 -20.72
CA LEU A 172 8.91 16.54 -20.39
C LEU A 172 8.99 15.64 -21.64
N GLY A 173 8.04 15.78 -22.58
CA GLY A 173 8.05 15.07 -23.86
C GLY A 173 9.23 15.45 -24.76
N GLU A 174 9.52 16.75 -24.84
CA GLU A 174 10.70 17.28 -25.54
C GLU A 174 12.00 16.74 -24.94
N ALA A 175 12.14 16.78 -23.62
CA ALA A 175 13.33 16.26 -22.94
C ALA A 175 13.46 14.73 -23.06
N ALA A 176 12.35 13.99 -23.01
CA ALA A 176 12.34 12.55 -23.24
C ALA A 176 12.78 12.20 -24.67
N THR A 177 12.28 12.94 -25.67
CA THR A 177 12.69 12.79 -27.06
C THR A 177 14.17 13.12 -27.25
N ALA A 178 14.64 14.23 -26.67
CA ALA A 178 16.05 14.61 -26.72
C ALA A 178 16.97 13.58 -26.03
N SER A 179 16.45 12.80 -25.08
CA SER A 179 17.20 11.74 -24.38
C SER A 179 17.33 10.42 -25.15
N LEU A 180 16.78 10.35 -26.37
CA LEU A 180 16.80 9.20 -27.26
C LEU A 180 17.58 9.55 -28.54
N GLN A 181 18.92 9.59 -28.45
CA GLN A 181 19.76 9.89 -29.61
C GLN A 181 20.23 8.63 -30.35
N PRO A 182 20.52 8.70 -31.66
CA PRO A 182 21.00 7.54 -32.43
C PRO A 182 22.29 6.92 -31.88
N ASP A 183 23.16 7.74 -31.28
CA ASP A 183 24.44 7.31 -30.71
C ASP A 183 24.34 6.88 -29.24
N ASP A 184 23.16 6.97 -28.62
CA ASP A 184 22.93 6.46 -27.26
C ASP A 184 22.95 4.92 -27.24
N SER A 185 23.42 4.35 -26.13
CA SER A 185 23.42 2.90 -25.96
C SER A 185 22.00 2.31 -25.92
N ALA A 186 21.88 1.05 -26.31
CA ALA A 186 20.61 0.32 -26.23
C ALA A 186 20.04 0.28 -24.79
N ASP A 187 20.90 0.15 -23.77
CA ASP A 187 20.48 0.18 -22.36
C ASP A 187 19.85 1.51 -21.96
N ARG A 188 20.40 2.63 -22.47
CA ARG A 188 19.84 3.96 -22.25
C ARG A 188 18.48 4.11 -22.92
N TRP A 189 18.36 3.66 -24.17
CA TRP A 189 17.09 3.59 -24.87
C TRP A 189 16.05 2.78 -24.08
N ILE A 190 16.40 1.57 -23.64
CA ILE A 190 15.53 0.72 -22.79
C ILE A 190 15.09 1.47 -21.54
N ALA A 191 16.01 2.11 -20.82
CA ALA A 191 15.72 2.79 -19.57
C ALA A 191 14.75 3.97 -19.73
N VAL A 192 14.88 4.74 -20.82
CA VAL A 192 13.96 5.83 -21.15
C VAL A 192 12.59 5.29 -21.57
N LEU A 193 12.55 4.28 -22.45
CA LEU A 193 11.29 3.70 -22.93
C LEU A 193 10.48 3.06 -21.78
N GLU A 194 11.13 2.36 -20.85
CA GLU A 194 10.49 1.79 -19.66
C GLU A 194 9.87 2.85 -18.75
N ALA A 195 10.52 4.01 -18.63
CA ALA A 195 9.97 5.13 -17.86
C ALA A 195 8.83 5.82 -18.62
N ALA A 196 9.01 6.01 -19.94
CA ALA A 196 8.07 6.72 -20.78
C ALA A 196 6.76 5.95 -21.00
N ALA A 197 6.79 4.62 -21.14
CA ALA A 197 5.62 3.80 -21.46
C ALA A 197 4.42 3.98 -20.50
N PHE A 198 4.69 4.38 -19.25
CA PHE A 198 3.69 4.62 -18.21
C PHE A 198 3.48 6.10 -17.89
N SER A 199 4.23 7.00 -18.52
CA SER A 199 4.08 8.43 -18.34
C SER A 199 2.87 8.97 -19.11
N PRO A 200 2.18 10.03 -18.63
CA PRO A 200 1.19 10.74 -19.42
C PRO A 200 1.74 11.31 -20.73
N VAL A 201 3.05 11.52 -20.86
CA VAL A 201 3.67 12.09 -22.08
C VAL A 201 4.09 11.04 -23.11
N ARG A 202 3.75 9.76 -22.91
CA ARG A 202 4.20 8.65 -23.76
C ARG A 202 3.90 8.80 -25.26
N THR A 203 2.84 9.52 -25.61
CA THR A 203 2.46 9.81 -27.00
C THR A 203 3.21 11.00 -27.61
N LEU A 204 3.92 11.78 -26.79
CA LEU A 204 4.71 12.94 -27.21
C LEU A 204 6.18 12.58 -27.53
N LEU A 205 6.56 11.32 -27.37
CA LEU A 205 7.90 10.85 -27.75
C LEU A 205 7.98 10.71 -29.26
N VAL A 206 8.80 11.56 -29.89
CA VAL A 206 9.00 11.57 -31.35
C VAL A 206 10.50 11.65 -31.69
N PRO A 207 11.31 10.62 -31.39
CA PRO A 207 12.72 10.60 -31.80
C PRO A 207 12.81 10.63 -33.33
N ALA A 208 13.72 11.47 -33.86
CA ALA A 208 13.87 11.64 -35.30
C ALA A 208 14.45 10.39 -36.00
N ALA A 209 15.26 9.62 -35.27
CA ALA A 209 15.87 8.39 -35.76
C ALA A 209 16.02 7.38 -34.61
N GLY A 210 16.03 6.09 -34.95
CA GLY A 210 16.33 5.01 -34.01
C GLY A 210 17.81 4.95 -33.63
N PRO A 211 18.17 4.11 -32.63
CA PRO A 211 19.56 3.87 -32.27
C PRO A 211 20.31 3.15 -33.39
N ARG A 212 21.59 3.47 -33.58
CA ARG A 212 22.46 2.81 -34.57
C ARG A 212 22.65 1.32 -34.29
N THR A 213 22.63 0.94 -33.01
CA THR A 213 22.76 -0.43 -32.55
C THR A 213 21.48 -0.91 -31.88
N VAL A 214 20.78 -1.83 -32.55
CA VAL A 214 19.56 -2.45 -32.04
C VAL A 214 19.88 -3.84 -31.48
N THR A 215 20.01 -3.94 -30.16
CA THR A 215 20.28 -5.20 -29.46
C THR A 215 19.01 -6.04 -29.32
N ASP A 216 19.14 -7.35 -29.10
CA ASP A 216 17.99 -8.24 -28.91
C ASP A 216 17.17 -7.87 -27.66
N ASP A 217 17.81 -7.36 -26.61
CA ASP A 217 17.11 -6.90 -25.40
C ASP A 217 16.33 -5.60 -25.65
N LEU A 218 16.84 -4.71 -26.51
CA LEU A 218 16.08 -3.55 -26.97
C LEU A 218 14.87 -4.01 -27.80
N LYS A 219 15.05 -4.97 -28.72
CA LYS A 219 13.92 -5.51 -29.50
C LYS A 219 12.84 -6.12 -28.60
N LYS A 220 13.22 -6.99 -27.66
CA LYS A 220 12.29 -7.58 -26.69
C LYS A 220 11.55 -6.51 -25.88
N THR A 221 12.26 -5.46 -25.48
CA THR A 221 11.67 -4.32 -24.75
C THR A 221 10.66 -3.57 -25.62
N VAL A 222 11.00 -3.25 -26.86
CA VAL A 222 10.10 -2.57 -27.80
C VAL A 222 8.86 -3.41 -28.11
N VAL A 223 8.99 -4.73 -28.31
CA VAL A 223 7.83 -5.63 -28.48
C VAL A 223 6.92 -5.56 -27.26
N ARG A 224 7.48 -5.72 -26.05
CA ARG A 224 6.70 -5.67 -24.80
C ARG A 224 6.05 -4.29 -24.56
N LEU A 225 6.73 -3.22 -24.93
CA LEU A 225 6.24 -1.84 -24.80
C LEU A 225 5.49 -1.35 -26.05
N GLY A 226 5.26 -2.22 -27.03
CA GLY A 226 4.54 -1.89 -28.27
C GLY A 226 3.14 -1.34 -28.01
N PRO A 227 2.29 -1.99 -27.17
CA PRO A 227 0.96 -1.46 -26.88
C PRO A 227 0.96 -0.04 -26.27
N PRO A 228 1.85 0.34 -25.33
CA PRO A 228 1.93 1.72 -24.85
C PRO A 228 2.74 2.69 -25.71
N LEU A 229 3.63 2.22 -26.60
CA LEU A 229 4.54 3.04 -27.43
C LEU A 229 4.56 2.57 -28.90
N PRO A 230 3.41 2.52 -29.59
CA PRO A 230 3.34 1.97 -30.96
C PRO A 230 4.20 2.76 -31.96
N GLN A 231 4.34 4.07 -31.78
CA GLN A 231 5.14 4.92 -32.64
C GLN A 231 6.64 4.61 -32.57
N ILE A 232 7.13 4.12 -31.41
CA ILE A 232 8.52 3.71 -31.26
C ILE A 232 8.75 2.36 -31.94
N ALA A 233 7.81 1.42 -31.83
CA ALA A 233 7.89 0.16 -32.56
C ALA A 233 7.94 0.39 -34.07
N ALA A 234 7.10 1.29 -34.58
CA ALA A 234 7.12 1.72 -35.98
C ALA A 234 8.46 2.36 -36.38
N LEU A 235 9.01 3.27 -35.57
CA LEU A 235 10.31 3.91 -35.83
C LEU A 235 11.46 2.90 -35.96
N LEU A 236 11.46 1.85 -35.14
CA LEU A 236 12.49 0.80 -35.18
C LEU A 236 12.19 -0.31 -36.20
N GLY A 237 11.05 -0.27 -36.90
CA GLY A 237 10.63 -1.33 -37.81
C GLY A 237 10.39 -2.68 -37.10
N ILE A 238 10.01 -2.65 -35.82
CA ILE A 238 9.77 -3.85 -35.00
C ILE A 238 8.28 -4.17 -35.02
N GLU A 239 7.93 -5.32 -35.57
CA GLU A 239 6.55 -5.81 -35.58
C GLU A 239 6.12 -6.23 -34.18
N VAL A 240 4.97 -5.72 -33.73
CA VAL A 240 4.37 -6.06 -32.43
C VAL A 240 3.23 -7.05 -32.69
N PRO A 241 3.32 -8.29 -32.17
CA PRO A 241 2.27 -9.29 -32.38
C PRO A 241 0.90 -8.79 -31.92
N GLU A 242 -0.13 -9.06 -32.72
CA GLU A 242 -1.51 -8.75 -32.37
C GLU A 242 -1.89 -9.46 -31.06
N GLY A 243 -2.60 -8.75 -30.17
CA GLY A 243 -2.95 -9.28 -28.85
C GLY A 243 -1.85 -9.22 -27.79
N THR A 244 -0.70 -8.59 -28.07
CA THR A 244 0.34 -8.35 -27.03
C THR A 244 -0.27 -7.64 -25.83
N PRO A 245 -0.23 -8.23 -24.61
CA PRO A 245 -0.89 -7.66 -23.45
C PRO A 245 -0.21 -6.37 -23.01
N LYS A 246 -1.01 -5.37 -22.60
CA LYS A 246 -0.47 -4.12 -22.07
C LYS A 246 0.33 -4.42 -20.79
N PRO A 247 1.63 -4.04 -20.72
CA PRO A 247 2.45 -4.32 -19.56
C PRO A 247 1.92 -3.55 -18.35
N LYS A 248 2.10 -4.14 -17.16
CA LYS A 248 1.81 -3.46 -15.90
C LYS A 248 2.99 -2.55 -15.53
N PRO A 249 2.76 -1.35 -14.97
CA PRO A 249 3.84 -0.54 -14.45
C PRO A 249 4.68 -1.35 -13.47
N LEU A 250 6.00 -1.30 -13.61
CA LEU A 250 6.90 -1.84 -12.61
C LEU A 250 6.63 -1.10 -11.30
N ARG A 251 6.00 -1.80 -10.33
CA ARG A 251 5.78 -1.22 -9.00
C ARG A 251 7.15 -0.79 -8.47
N PRO A 252 7.33 0.47 -8.03
CA PRO A 252 8.50 0.83 -7.25
C PRO A 252 8.58 -0.21 -6.13
N GLN A 253 9.70 -0.93 -6.05
CA GLN A 253 9.96 -1.74 -4.88
C GLN A 253 10.01 -0.73 -3.74
N GLY A 254 8.92 -0.62 -2.98
CA GLY A 254 8.89 0.16 -1.76
C GLY A 254 10.12 -0.24 -0.97
N ARG A 255 10.90 0.76 -0.55
CA ARG A 255 12.10 0.61 0.27
C ARG A 255 11.79 -0.47 1.30
N LYS A 256 12.30 -1.68 1.08
CA LYS A 256 12.14 -2.78 2.04
C LYS A 256 13.00 -2.36 3.19
N ASP A 257 12.39 -1.73 4.19
CA ASP A 257 12.99 -1.61 5.50
C ASP A 257 13.44 -3.03 5.89
N GLY A 258 14.75 -3.17 6.07
CA GLY A 258 15.42 -4.45 6.10
C GLY A 258 14.83 -5.37 7.16
N LYS A 259 14.22 -6.47 6.71
CA LYS A 259 14.10 -7.68 7.52
C LYS A 259 14.85 -8.77 6.78
N GLY A 260 16.16 -8.81 7.01
CA GLY A 260 17.03 -9.90 6.58
C GLY A 260 16.44 -11.20 7.10
N ARG A 261 15.96 -12.04 6.18
CA ARG A 261 15.57 -13.41 6.48
C ARG A 261 16.86 -14.23 6.49
N SER A 262 17.58 -14.17 7.61
CA SER A 262 18.70 -15.08 7.89
C SER A 262 18.17 -16.51 7.85
N LYS A 263 18.51 -17.25 6.79
CA LYS A 263 18.39 -18.71 6.75
C LYS A 263 19.23 -19.25 7.92
N LYS A 264 18.54 -19.74 8.95
CA LYS A 264 19.13 -20.46 10.07
C LYS A 264 19.61 -21.81 9.52
N SER A 265 20.88 -21.90 9.13
CA SER A 265 21.58 -23.17 8.93
C SER A 265 21.69 -23.85 10.29
N GLY A 266 20.90 -24.91 10.50
CA GLY A 266 20.98 -25.76 11.69
C GLY A 266 22.31 -26.50 11.71
N GLY A 267 23.32 -25.90 12.33
CA GLY A 267 24.50 -26.62 12.81
C GLY A 267 24.16 -27.27 14.15
N GLN A 268 23.92 -28.58 14.15
CA GLN A 268 23.82 -29.38 15.37
C GLN A 268 25.16 -30.10 15.54
N ARG A 269 25.95 -29.63 16.52
CA ARG A 269 27.17 -30.31 16.98
C ARG A 269 26.95 -30.86 18.39
N SER A 270 27.38 -32.11 18.54
CA SER A 270 28.02 -32.76 19.69
C SER A 270 27.21 -33.27 20.88
N GLY A 271 27.51 -34.53 21.20
CA GLY A 271 27.26 -35.28 22.43
C GLY A 271 26.84 -36.70 22.06
N GLY A 272 27.61 -37.77 22.16
CA GLY A 272 28.79 -38.08 22.96
C GLY A 272 28.56 -39.44 23.64
N GLN A 273 29.26 -40.47 23.15
CA GLN A 273 29.55 -41.79 23.76
C GLN A 273 28.43 -42.74 24.18
N ARG A 274 28.50 -43.99 23.67
CA ARG A 274 28.80 -45.18 24.48
C ARG A 274 29.23 -46.37 23.62
N SER A 275 30.34 -46.96 24.03
CA SER A 275 30.92 -48.23 23.60
C SER A 275 30.21 -49.43 24.23
N SER A 276 30.03 -50.53 23.50
CA SER A 276 30.29 -51.91 23.99
C SER A 276 29.91 -52.99 22.96
N GLY A 277 30.91 -53.82 22.59
CA GLY A 277 30.79 -55.24 22.18
C GLY A 277 30.19 -55.53 20.79
N GLN A 278 30.54 -56.59 20.06
CA GLN A 278 31.46 -57.70 20.26
C GLN A 278 31.55 -58.45 18.91
N LYS A 279 32.78 -58.66 18.40
CA LYS A 279 33.35 -59.70 17.49
C LYS A 279 32.58 -60.38 16.30
N PRO A 280 33.32 -61.00 15.34
CA PRO A 280 32.98 -61.15 13.90
C PRO A 280 32.56 -62.61 13.56
N PRO A 281 32.46 -63.08 12.28
CA PRO A 281 33.63 -63.35 11.40
C PRO A 281 33.40 -63.29 9.86
N ALA A 282 34.51 -63.54 9.13
CA ALA A 282 34.65 -64.23 7.82
C ALA A 282 34.11 -63.52 6.55
N SER A 283 34.81 -63.46 5.41
CA SER A 283 36.07 -64.04 4.90
C SER A 283 36.70 -63.06 3.91
#